data_AF-J4DNN4-F1
#
_entry.id   AF-J4DNN4-F1
#
_cell.length_a   1.000
_cell.length_b   1.000
_cell.length_c   1.000
_cell.angle_alpha   90.00
_cell.angle_beta   90.00
_cell.angle_gamma   90.00
#
_symmetry.space_group_name_H-M   'P 1'
#
loop_
_entity.id
_entity.type
_entity.pdbx_description
1 polymer ?
#
loop_
_entity_poly.entity_id
_entity_poly.type
_entity_poly.pdbx_seq_one_letter_code
_entity_poly.pdbx_strand_id
1 'polypeptide(L)'
;MESVILSGPGPVKIRRKYPLPSGFDDPYDSNFDPLYNSDPFAPQEEPEEEAEPYFVWRRNAPFLYDAVSVYNLEWPSLTVDFMDDSKSFRVKNGSLTQRLLLGTHTSGSETEFAMVAELRTGVYSLRENMTTCENYNGFVSARKNRENNPAQPSYPSLDIKAKIVHPGEVNRISHVPGTHFSFVTQSNNGTLYQFDYSKHPFNPRDVKTSLPQLVLGGGHSSEGYGITWNSSKKLVSCATDGSLCLWDLNARSATQTKSHSGVADSVPVLTPVSTYSNASASFTTSGSHKSSSSNANSKYTSNSNTNNTSNADSKYTSNSNSNNNDSNSGEEKNALNDVEFLYNDDNVVLTASDDGNVYLVDLRSASTGKRNNDLSKFNTDLSHSSQLSNCVETAMTSVASVDSGVNCLSVNTFNSNYFVCGCENGDIYLYDLRMPSKSVLLLDHHKESVSQIEFNRACCGLFASSSNDATVCVFDLGCRGQELRFVHQGHKAQVNDISWAKLNPYEAGHVGFTLASVSQDNLLQCFTPNYSSLRTHKYKQ
;
A
#
# COMPACT_ATOMS: atom_id res chain seq x y z
N MET A 1 -2.03 -5.03 23.16
CA MET A 1 -2.99 -5.04 22.03
C MET A 1 -4.30 -5.62 22.52
N GLU A 2 -5.21 -4.73 22.88
CA GLU A 2 -6.55 -5.06 23.34
C GLU A 2 -7.49 -5.09 22.13
N SER A 3 -8.24 -6.18 21.97
CA SER A 3 -9.39 -6.20 21.08
C SER A 3 -10.59 -5.64 21.84
N VAL A 4 -11.12 -4.51 21.38
CA VAL A 4 -12.32 -3.89 21.97
C VAL A 4 -13.57 -4.50 21.34
N ILE A 5 -14.53 -4.89 22.17
CA ILE A 5 -15.90 -5.25 21.75
C ILE A 5 -16.84 -4.17 22.28
N LEU A 6 -17.60 -3.56 21.37
CA LEU A 6 -18.77 -2.75 21.70
C LEU A 6 -19.99 -3.68 21.81
N SER A 7 -20.60 -3.75 22.99
CA SER A 7 -21.88 -4.42 23.23
C SER A 7 -23.00 -3.37 23.30
N GLY A 8 -24.03 -3.50 22.46
CA GLY A 8 -25.32 -2.79 22.62
C GLY A 8 -26.40 -3.76 23.13
N PRO A 9 -27.40 -3.28 23.90
CA PRO A 9 -28.48 -4.13 24.38
C PRO A 9 -29.63 -4.20 23.37
N GLY A 10 -30.12 -5.41 23.05
CA GLY A 10 -31.47 -5.60 22.51
C GLY A 10 -31.58 -6.55 21.32
N PRO A 11 -32.64 -7.37 21.25
CA PRO A 11 -32.91 -8.24 20.11
C PRO A 11 -33.47 -7.42 18.95
N VAL A 12 -32.68 -7.26 17.89
CA VAL A 12 -33.15 -6.62 16.64
C VAL A 12 -33.87 -7.68 15.81
N LYS A 13 -35.17 -7.50 15.59
CA LYS A 13 -35.95 -8.32 14.64
C LYS A 13 -35.49 -8.03 13.21
N ILE A 14 -35.07 -9.06 12.49
CA ILE A 14 -34.66 -8.97 11.08
C ILE A 14 -35.92 -8.87 10.21
N ARG A 15 -36.15 -7.72 9.55
CA ARG A 15 -37.02 -7.64 8.37
C ARG A 15 -36.14 -7.77 7.12
N ARG A 16 -36.46 -8.74 6.26
CA ARG A 16 -35.75 -8.98 4.98
C ARG A 16 -36.11 -7.85 4.00
N LYS A 17 -35.09 -7.27 3.35
CA LYS A 17 -35.25 -6.18 2.35
C LYS A 17 -35.76 -6.66 0.98
N TYR A 18 -35.80 -7.97 0.76
CA TYR A 18 -36.25 -8.58 -0.50
C TYR A 18 -37.27 -9.69 -0.23
N PRO A 19 -38.42 -9.70 -0.93
CA PRO A 19 -39.34 -10.81 -0.92
C PRO A 19 -38.65 -12.09 -1.43
N LEU A 20 -39.11 -13.25 -0.96
CA LEU A 20 -38.71 -14.53 -1.55
C LEU A 20 -39.04 -14.51 -3.06
N PRO A 21 -38.21 -15.17 -3.91
CA PRO A 21 -38.58 -15.43 -5.29
C PRO A 21 -39.96 -16.10 -5.33
N SER A 22 -40.85 -15.62 -6.20
CA SER A 22 -42.21 -16.13 -6.35
C SER A 22 -42.20 -17.65 -6.55
N GLY A 23 -42.78 -18.39 -5.60
CA GLY A 23 -42.84 -19.86 -5.61
C GLY A 23 -42.68 -20.55 -4.25
N PHE A 24 -42.39 -19.81 -3.18
CA PHE A 24 -42.48 -20.30 -1.80
C PHE A 24 -43.67 -19.63 -1.10
N ASP A 25 -44.85 -20.23 -1.22
CA ASP A 25 -46.00 -19.86 -0.41
C ASP A 25 -45.77 -20.38 1.01
N ASP A 26 -45.67 -19.46 1.98
CA ASP A 26 -45.72 -19.78 3.40
C ASP A 26 -47.20 -19.99 3.77
N PRO A 27 -47.63 -21.20 4.18
CA PRO A 27 -49.05 -21.54 4.33
C PRO A 27 -49.74 -20.90 5.55
N TYR A 28 -49.15 -19.85 6.15
CA TYR A 28 -49.67 -19.19 7.35
C TYR A 28 -50.01 -17.70 7.20
N ASP A 29 -49.87 -17.09 6.03
CA ASP A 29 -50.24 -15.68 5.83
C ASP A 29 -51.51 -15.51 4.99
N SER A 30 -52.67 -15.73 5.62
CA SER A 30 -53.99 -15.65 4.99
C SER A 30 -54.78 -14.38 5.30
N ASN A 31 -54.15 -13.31 5.79
CA ASN A 31 -54.86 -12.08 6.20
C ASN A 31 -54.28 -10.79 5.59
N PHE A 32 -54.05 -10.76 4.28
CA PHE A 32 -53.73 -9.52 3.57
C PHE A 32 -55.01 -8.93 2.94
N ASP A 33 -55.69 -8.02 3.65
CA ASP A 33 -56.83 -7.26 3.15
C ASP A 33 -56.38 -5.83 2.76
N PRO A 34 -56.44 -5.42 1.47
CA PRO A 34 -55.74 -4.24 0.96
C PRO A 34 -56.45 -2.90 1.21
N LEU A 35 -57.45 -2.85 2.10
CA LEU A 35 -58.28 -1.65 2.34
C LEU A 35 -58.07 -0.96 3.70
N TYR A 36 -57.13 -1.42 4.54
CA TYR A 36 -56.76 -0.75 5.79
C TYR A 36 -55.46 0.03 5.62
N ASN A 37 -55.48 1.16 4.90
CA ASN A 37 -54.35 2.08 4.88
C ASN A 37 -54.78 3.55 5.03
N SER A 38 -55.59 3.81 6.06
CA SER A 38 -55.93 5.16 6.49
C SER A 38 -56.07 5.20 8.02
N ASP A 39 -55.02 4.80 8.73
CA ASP A 39 -54.91 5.05 10.17
C ASP A 39 -54.16 6.37 10.39
N PRO A 40 -54.82 7.45 10.87
CA PRO A 40 -54.17 8.72 11.16
C PRO A 40 -53.23 8.66 12.38
N PHE A 41 -53.13 7.50 13.04
CA PHE A 41 -52.15 7.19 14.09
C PHE A 41 -51.08 6.18 13.65
N ALA A 42 -50.97 5.88 12.34
CA ALA A 42 -49.81 5.15 11.84
C ALA A 42 -48.54 5.89 12.32
N PRO A 43 -47.59 5.18 12.96
CA PRO A 43 -46.33 5.79 13.35
C PRO A 43 -45.76 6.50 12.13
N GLN A 44 -45.42 7.79 12.26
CA GLN A 44 -44.65 8.46 11.22
C GLN A 44 -43.44 7.56 10.92
N GLU A 45 -43.21 7.23 9.65
CA GLU A 45 -42.01 6.51 9.24
C GLU A 45 -40.82 7.34 9.74
N GLU A 46 -40.24 6.92 10.87
CA GLU A 46 -38.97 7.44 11.32
C GLU A 46 -37.98 7.17 10.20
N PRO A 47 -37.15 8.15 9.79
CA PRO A 47 -36.16 7.92 8.76
C PRO A 47 -35.32 6.71 9.18
N GLU A 48 -35.35 5.63 8.39
CA GLU A 48 -34.49 4.48 8.60
C GLU A 48 -33.06 5.01 8.70
N GLU A 49 -32.46 4.98 9.90
CA GLU A 49 -31.03 5.25 10.07
C GLU A 49 -30.30 4.32 9.09
N GLU A 50 -29.69 4.88 8.05
CA GLU A 50 -28.87 4.12 7.12
C GLU A 50 -27.83 3.37 7.94
N ALA A 51 -27.98 2.05 8.07
CA ALA A 51 -27.07 1.25 8.86
C ALA A 51 -25.64 1.52 8.37
N GLU A 52 -24.74 1.95 9.26
CA GLU A 52 -23.40 2.36 8.86
C GLU A 52 -22.77 1.27 7.97
N PRO A 53 -22.13 1.62 6.84
CA PRO A 53 -21.61 0.65 5.86
C PRO A 53 -20.76 -0.46 6.49
N TYR A 54 -19.99 -0.12 7.52
CA TYR A 54 -19.18 -1.07 8.28
C TYR A 54 -20.01 -2.17 8.97
N PHE A 55 -21.17 -1.85 9.55
CA PHE A 55 -22.04 -2.86 10.17
C PHE A 55 -22.67 -3.79 9.14
N VAL A 56 -23.00 -3.26 7.97
CA VAL A 56 -23.49 -4.05 6.84
C VAL A 56 -22.39 -5.02 6.35
N TRP A 57 -21.17 -4.52 6.14
CA TRP A 57 -20.01 -5.35 5.82
C TRP A 57 -19.81 -6.45 6.86
N ARG A 58 -19.82 -6.09 8.15
CA ARG A 58 -19.57 -7.01 9.26
C ARG A 58 -20.58 -8.15 9.29
N ARG A 59 -21.87 -7.85 9.05
CA ARG A 59 -22.94 -8.87 8.97
C ARG A 59 -22.76 -9.80 7.77
N ASN A 60 -22.22 -9.28 6.67
CA ASN A 60 -22.03 -10.03 5.44
C ASN A 60 -20.67 -10.75 5.36
N ALA A 61 -19.73 -10.46 6.26
CA ALA A 61 -18.38 -11.03 6.25
C ALA A 61 -18.34 -12.58 6.18
N PRO A 62 -19.20 -13.34 6.90
CA PRO A 62 -19.21 -14.80 6.81
C PRO A 62 -19.50 -15.37 5.41
N PHE A 63 -20.16 -14.59 4.53
CA PHE A 63 -20.44 -14.99 3.15
C PHE A 63 -19.30 -14.60 2.19
N LEU A 64 -18.57 -13.54 2.53
CA LEU A 64 -17.59 -12.88 1.65
C LEU A 64 -16.16 -13.39 1.85
N TYR A 65 -15.81 -13.87 3.05
CA TYR A 65 -14.44 -14.22 3.41
C TYR A 65 -14.35 -15.68 3.85
N ASP A 66 -13.27 -16.36 3.44
CA ASP A 66 -12.87 -17.64 4.05
C ASP A 66 -12.20 -17.39 5.41
N ALA A 67 -11.50 -16.26 5.55
CA ALA A 67 -10.93 -15.79 6.80
C ALA A 67 -10.84 -14.25 6.80
N VAL A 68 -11.11 -13.63 7.95
CA VAL A 68 -10.83 -12.20 8.16
C VAL A 68 -10.42 -12.00 9.62
N SER A 69 -9.29 -11.33 9.82
CA SER A 69 -8.74 -11.01 11.13
C SER A 69 -8.42 -9.53 11.17
N VAL A 70 -8.90 -8.85 12.22
CA VAL A 70 -8.74 -7.41 12.41
C VAL A 70 -7.92 -7.18 13.68
N TYR A 71 -6.83 -6.45 13.55
CA TYR A 71 -5.90 -6.16 14.63
C TYR A 71 -5.74 -4.64 14.78
N ASN A 72 -5.88 -4.15 16.00
CA ASN A 72 -5.61 -2.75 16.32
C ASN A 72 -4.14 -2.60 16.71
N LEU A 73 -3.38 -1.88 15.90
CA LEU A 73 -2.00 -1.52 16.17
C LEU A 73 -1.94 -0.37 17.19
N GLU A 74 -0.79 -0.24 17.86
CA GLU A 74 -0.54 0.87 18.77
C GLU A 74 -0.44 2.20 18.02
N TRP A 75 0.26 2.16 16.88
CA TRP A 75 0.48 3.26 15.95
C TRP A 75 0.12 2.80 14.53
N PRO A 76 -0.29 3.71 13.63
CA PRO A 76 -0.57 3.36 12.25
C PRO A 76 0.71 2.86 11.58
N SER A 77 0.54 1.92 10.65
CA SER A 77 1.61 1.47 9.77
C SER A 77 1.37 2.07 8.39
N LEU A 78 2.37 2.73 7.83
CA LEU A 78 2.34 3.17 6.43
C LEU A 78 2.61 2.02 5.46
N THR A 79 3.09 0.89 5.97
CA THR A 79 3.63 -0.18 5.15
C THR A 79 3.32 -1.56 5.73
N VAL A 80 3.11 -2.55 4.87
CA VAL A 80 2.99 -3.95 5.22
C VAL A 80 3.66 -4.80 4.13
N ASP A 81 4.43 -5.82 4.53
CA ASP A 81 4.99 -6.77 3.57
C ASP A 81 5.00 -8.19 4.16
N PHE A 82 4.42 -9.15 3.45
CA PHE A 82 4.58 -10.57 3.79
C PHE A 82 6.01 -11.01 3.49
N MET A 83 6.67 -11.59 4.49
CA MET A 83 7.94 -12.25 4.26
C MET A 83 7.75 -13.48 3.35
N ASP A 84 8.74 -13.71 2.49
CA ASP A 84 8.74 -14.86 1.60
C ASP A 84 9.13 -16.14 2.36
N ASP A 85 8.12 -16.81 2.89
CA ASP A 85 8.22 -18.09 3.59
C ASP A 85 7.83 -19.28 2.69
N SER A 86 7.78 -19.09 1.37
CA SER A 86 7.33 -20.11 0.39
C SER A 86 8.10 -21.43 0.49
N LYS A 87 9.36 -21.40 0.92
CA LYS A 87 10.20 -22.61 1.07
C LYS A 87 10.16 -23.23 2.46
N SER A 88 9.68 -22.48 3.46
CA SER A 88 9.75 -22.84 4.88
C SER A 88 8.38 -23.10 5.50
N PHE A 89 7.29 -22.73 4.82
CA PHE A 89 5.95 -22.83 5.37
C PHE A 89 5.57 -24.28 5.66
N ARG A 90 4.97 -24.50 6.83
CA ARG A 90 4.45 -25.80 7.25
C ARG A 90 3.14 -25.61 7.97
N VAL A 91 2.14 -26.40 7.58
CA VAL A 91 0.90 -26.50 8.34
C VAL A 91 1.16 -27.37 9.56
N LYS A 92 0.99 -26.79 10.75
CA LYS A 92 1.10 -27.50 12.04
C LYS A 92 -0.22 -27.40 12.76
N ASN A 93 -0.79 -28.54 13.16
CA ASN A 93 -2.07 -28.64 13.86
C ASN A 93 -3.22 -27.89 13.14
N GLY A 94 -3.26 -27.99 11.79
CA GLY A 94 -4.29 -27.33 10.98
C GLY A 94 -4.14 -25.81 10.87
N SER A 95 -3.02 -25.25 11.32
CA SER A 95 -2.73 -23.84 11.27
C SER A 95 -1.42 -23.56 10.53
N LEU A 96 -1.43 -22.47 9.78
CA LEU A 96 -0.29 -21.92 9.05
C LEU A 96 0.23 -20.69 9.81
N THR A 97 1.54 -20.52 9.85
CA THR A 97 2.17 -19.30 10.39
C THR A 97 2.92 -18.61 9.27
N GLN A 98 2.63 -17.32 9.10
CA GLN A 98 3.25 -16.43 8.12
C GLN A 98 3.81 -15.22 8.86
N ARG A 99 4.91 -14.65 8.35
CA ARG A 99 5.51 -13.46 8.94
C ARG A 99 5.16 -12.22 8.12
N LEU A 100 4.87 -11.12 8.82
CA LEU A 100 4.60 -9.82 8.25
C LEU A 100 5.59 -8.81 8.80
N LEU A 101 6.02 -7.90 7.95
CA LEU A 101 6.80 -6.72 8.28
C LEU A 101 5.85 -5.54 8.38
N LEU A 102 6.03 -4.72 9.41
CA LEU A 102 5.23 -3.53 9.68
C LEU A 102 6.14 -2.38 10.11
N GLY A 103 5.67 -1.15 9.95
CA GLY A 103 6.30 0.05 10.46
C GLY A 103 5.43 0.73 11.52
N THR A 104 5.97 1.76 12.15
CA THR A 104 5.17 2.74 12.88
C THR A 104 5.28 4.10 12.21
N HIS A 105 4.26 4.93 12.42
CA HIS A 105 4.24 6.34 12.09
C HIS A 105 3.65 7.08 13.30
N THR A 106 4.52 7.70 14.09
CA THR A 106 4.19 8.45 15.31
C THR A 106 4.23 9.96 15.09
N SER A 107 4.60 10.43 13.89
CA SER A 107 4.77 11.86 13.59
C SER A 107 5.72 12.56 14.56
N GLY A 108 6.74 11.84 15.04
CA GLY A 108 7.73 12.31 16.00
C GLY A 108 7.26 12.38 17.46
N SER A 109 6.05 11.93 17.79
CA SER A 109 5.55 11.94 19.17
C SER A 109 6.16 10.84 20.04
N GLU A 110 6.46 9.70 19.44
CA GLU A 110 7.03 8.54 20.12
C GLU A 110 8.23 7.97 19.36
N THR A 111 8.81 6.89 19.89
CA THR A 111 9.89 6.18 19.20
C THR A 111 9.31 5.36 18.05
N GLU A 112 9.96 5.43 16.90
CA GLU A 112 9.57 4.66 15.72
C GLU A 112 10.15 3.25 15.77
N PHE A 113 9.44 2.28 15.18
CA PHE A 113 9.81 0.89 15.18
C PHE A 113 9.54 0.20 13.86
N ALA A 114 10.51 -0.58 13.39
CA ALA A 114 10.30 -1.64 12.42
C ALA A 114 9.90 -2.93 13.17
N MET A 115 8.80 -3.55 12.77
CA MET A 115 8.23 -4.69 13.49
C MET A 115 8.14 -5.93 12.61
N VAL A 116 8.36 -7.09 13.24
CA VAL A 116 8.11 -8.41 12.64
C VAL A 116 6.99 -9.05 13.42
N ALA A 117 5.86 -9.31 12.75
CA ALA A 117 4.71 -9.98 13.30
C ALA A 117 4.59 -11.40 12.75
N GLU A 118 4.14 -12.34 13.58
CA GLU A 118 3.73 -13.67 13.14
C GLU A 118 2.20 -13.76 13.16
N LEU A 119 1.62 -13.94 11.97
CA LEU A 119 0.22 -14.24 11.78
C LEU A 119 0.05 -15.75 11.73
N ARG A 120 -0.74 -16.28 12.66
CA ARG A 120 -1.21 -17.65 12.67
C ARG A 120 -2.62 -17.68 12.10
N THR A 121 -2.87 -18.43 11.05
CA THR A 121 -4.20 -18.61 10.43
C THR A 121 -4.58 -20.09 10.42
N GLY A 122 -5.88 -20.39 10.47
CA GLY A 122 -6.39 -21.74 10.24
C GLY A 122 -6.37 -22.06 8.74
N VAL A 123 -5.95 -23.27 8.36
CA VAL A 123 -5.91 -23.73 6.96
C VAL A 123 -7.23 -24.38 6.54
N TYR A 124 -8.11 -24.67 7.50
CA TYR A 124 -9.45 -25.19 7.23
C TYR A 124 -10.45 -24.06 7.43
N SER A 125 -11.23 -23.76 6.39
CA SER A 125 -12.36 -22.85 6.50
C SER A 125 -13.34 -23.45 7.50
N LEU A 126 -13.68 -22.70 8.56
CA LEU A 126 -14.80 -23.02 9.44
C LEU A 126 -16.08 -22.83 8.63
N ARG A 127 -16.42 -23.78 7.76
CA ARG A 127 -17.77 -23.86 7.21
C ARG A 127 -18.70 -24.34 8.32
N GLU A 128 -19.05 -23.43 9.22
CA GLU A 128 -20.24 -23.64 10.05
C GLU A 128 -21.48 -23.55 9.16
N ASN A 129 -22.58 -24.17 9.61
CA ASN A 129 -23.85 -24.16 8.88
C ASN A 129 -24.30 -22.72 8.60
N MET A 130 -24.79 -22.44 7.38
CA MET A 130 -25.24 -21.11 6.96
C MET A 130 -26.28 -20.49 7.92
N THR A 131 -27.07 -21.33 8.60
CA THR A 131 -28.10 -20.95 9.58
C THR A 131 -27.53 -20.46 10.93
N THR A 132 -26.27 -20.78 11.27
CA THR A 132 -25.60 -20.20 12.44
C THR A 132 -24.98 -18.83 12.12
N CYS A 133 -24.62 -18.57 10.85
CA CYS A 133 -24.10 -17.28 10.39
C CYS A 133 -25.13 -16.14 10.50
N GLU A 134 -26.42 -16.42 10.24
CA GLU A 134 -27.51 -15.43 10.35
C GLU A 134 -27.70 -14.90 11.78
N ASN A 135 -27.28 -15.67 12.79
CA ASN A 135 -27.34 -15.32 14.21
C ASN A 135 -25.94 -15.11 14.84
N TYR A 136 -24.90 -15.02 14.02
CA TYR A 136 -23.51 -14.97 14.48
C TYR A 136 -23.13 -13.57 14.99
N ASN A 137 -23.29 -13.35 16.30
CA ASN A 137 -22.84 -12.13 16.99
C ASN A 137 -21.36 -12.17 17.42
N GLY A 138 -20.61 -13.21 17.04
CA GLY A 138 -19.35 -13.54 17.70
C GLY A 138 -18.13 -13.47 16.80
N PHE A 139 -17.57 -12.29 16.51
CA PHE A 139 -16.11 -12.25 16.30
C PHE A 139 -15.47 -12.70 17.63
N VAL A 140 -15.11 -13.98 17.71
CA VAL A 140 -14.61 -14.59 18.95
C VAL A 140 -13.24 -14.00 19.26
N SER A 141 -13.11 -13.30 20.39
CA SER A 141 -11.78 -12.91 20.85
C SER A 141 -11.01 -14.17 21.27
N ALA A 142 -9.79 -14.35 20.76
CA ALA A 142 -8.95 -15.50 21.06
C ALA A 142 -8.71 -15.72 22.57
N ARG A 143 -8.84 -14.66 23.39
CA ARG A 143 -8.68 -14.72 24.85
C ARG A 143 -9.88 -15.31 25.58
N LYS A 144 -11.12 -14.94 25.24
CA LYS A 144 -12.32 -15.35 26.01
C LYS A 144 -12.61 -16.85 25.95
N ASN A 145 -12.12 -17.54 24.93
CA ASN A 145 -12.39 -18.97 24.73
C ASN A 145 -11.25 -19.91 25.17
N ARG A 146 -10.03 -19.40 25.36
CA ARG A 146 -8.90 -20.24 25.79
C ARG A 146 -9.05 -20.74 27.23
N GLU A 147 -9.74 -19.98 28.07
CA GLU A 147 -10.10 -20.39 29.44
C GLU A 147 -11.26 -21.39 29.47
N ASN A 148 -12.16 -21.35 28.49
CA ASN A 148 -13.40 -22.13 28.54
C ASN A 148 -13.35 -23.43 27.73
N ASN A 149 -12.43 -23.59 26.76
CA ASN A 149 -12.37 -24.82 25.95
C ASN A 149 -10.98 -25.10 25.33
N PRO A 150 -10.08 -25.82 26.03
CA PRO A 150 -8.70 -26.08 25.57
C PRO A 150 -8.59 -27.01 24.35
N ALA A 151 -9.70 -27.61 23.88
CA ALA A 151 -9.73 -28.56 22.76
C ALA A 151 -10.15 -27.95 21.40
N GLN A 152 -10.41 -26.63 21.34
CA GLN A 152 -10.83 -25.95 20.10
C GLN A 152 -9.64 -25.69 19.14
N PRO A 153 -9.86 -25.68 17.81
CA PRO A 153 -8.83 -25.33 16.83
C PRO A 153 -8.27 -23.93 17.12
N SER A 154 -6.97 -23.74 16.86
CA SER A 154 -6.30 -22.48 17.18
C SER A 154 -6.90 -21.33 16.38
N TYR A 155 -7.57 -20.39 17.05
CA TYR A 155 -8.03 -19.14 16.45
C TYR A 155 -6.88 -18.38 15.79
N PRO A 156 -7.16 -17.57 14.76
CA PRO A 156 -6.15 -16.68 14.19
C PRO A 156 -5.56 -15.77 15.26
N SER A 157 -4.24 -15.60 15.25
CA SER A 157 -3.53 -14.77 16.22
C SER A 157 -2.39 -14.02 15.56
N LEU A 158 -2.17 -12.79 15.98
CA LEU A 158 -1.03 -11.98 15.57
C LEU A 158 -0.14 -11.72 16.79
N ASP A 159 1.11 -12.15 16.71
CA ASP A 159 2.11 -11.91 17.75
C ASP A 159 3.25 -11.05 17.18
N ILE A 160 3.57 -9.92 17.81
CA ILE A 160 4.79 -9.18 17.48
C ILE A 160 6.00 -9.95 18.04
N LYS A 161 6.87 -10.44 17.15
CA LYS A 161 8.06 -11.24 17.48
C LYS A 161 9.33 -10.42 17.59
N ALA A 162 9.39 -9.30 16.88
CA ALA A 162 10.47 -8.35 17.01
C ALA A 162 9.91 -6.94 16.83
N LYS A 163 10.43 -6.01 17.63
CA LYS A 163 10.19 -4.58 17.51
C LYS A 163 11.59 -3.98 17.54
N ILE A 164 12.03 -3.27 16.51
CA ILE A 164 13.39 -2.74 16.35
C ILE A 164 13.28 -1.23 16.29
N VAL A 165 13.98 -0.51 17.17
CA VAL A 165 13.98 0.96 17.16
C VAL A 165 14.49 1.45 15.81
N HIS A 166 13.72 2.31 15.16
CA HIS A 166 13.99 2.80 13.81
C HIS A 166 14.31 4.31 13.81
N PRO A 167 15.28 4.78 12.99
CA PRO A 167 15.55 6.21 12.85
C PRO A 167 14.53 6.85 11.90
N GLY A 168 13.61 7.65 12.45
CA GLY A 168 12.54 8.28 11.68
C GLY A 168 11.41 7.30 11.33
N GLU A 169 10.42 7.79 10.61
CA GLU A 169 9.22 7.02 10.23
C GLU A 169 9.59 5.91 9.24
N VAL A 170 8.79 4.84 9.22
CA VAL A 170 9.00 3.73 8.28
C VAL A 170 8.01 3.88 7.12
N ASN A 171 8.43 4.61 6.08
CA ASN A 171 7.60 4.88 4.91
C ASN A 171 7.38 3.63 4.06
N ARG A 172 8.43 2.81 3.90
CA ARG A 172 8.38 1.54 3.17
C ARG A 172 9.22 0.50 3.88
N ILE A 173 8.70 -0.72 4.02
CA ILE A 173 9.45 -1.91 4.45
C ILE A 173 9.35 -2.99 3.37
N SER A 174 10.45 -3.71 3.15
CA SER A 174 10.50 -4.79 2.17
C SER A 174 11.43 -5.92 2.61
N HIS A 175 10.95 -7.16 2.53
CA HIS A 175 11.74 -8.35 2.83
C HIS A 175 12.88 -8.57 1.82
N VAL A 176 14.10 -8.86 2.29
CA VAL A 176 15.21 -9.21 1.39
C VAL A 176 14.97 -10.60 0.79
N PRO A 177 14.82 -10.75 -0.55
CA PRO A 177 14.44 -12.02 -1.16
C PRO A 177 15.39 -13.16 -0.80
N GLY A 178 14.84 -14.34 -0.52
CA GLY A 178 15.61 -15.55 -0.22
C GLY A 178 16.35 -15.55 1.12
N THR A 179 16.20 -14.51 1.95
CA THR A 179 16.70 -14.49 3.33
C THR A 179 15.59 -14.87 4.31
N HIS A 180 15.96 -15.18 5.56
CA HIS A 180 14.96 -15.53 6.58
C HIS A 180 14.71 -14.41 7.58
N PHE A 181 15.67 -13.50 7.78
CA PHE A 181 15.63 -12.54 8.87
C PHE A 181 15.87 -11.10 8.42
N SER A 182 16.15 -10.88 7.14
CA SER A 182 16.61 -9.59 6.66
C SER A 182 15.51 -8.83 5.92
N PHE A 183 15.43 -7.53 6.19
CA PHE A 183 14.57 -6.60 5.49
C PHE A 183 15.26 -5.25 5.33
N VAL A 184 14.76 -4.44 4.41
CA VAL A 184 15.18 -3.05 4.21
C VAL A 184 14.00 -2.14 4.48
N THR A 185 14.27 -1.00 5.11
CA THR A 185 13.30 0.09 5.29
C THR A 185 13.78 1.33 4.55
N GLN A 186 12.85 2.17 4.12
CA GLN A 186 13.09 3.55 3.70
C GLN A 186 12.46 4.50 4.71
N SER A 187 13.23 5.50 5.11
CA SER A 187 12.82 6.50 6.09
C SER A 187 12.33 7.79 5.43
N ASN A 188 11.67 8.63 6.21
CA ASN A 188 11.19 9.97 5.81
C ASN A 188 12.31 10.97 5.44
N ASN A 189 13.58 10.60 5.57
CA ASN A 189 14.71 11.39 5.09
C ASN A 189 15.39 10.81 3.84
N GLY A 190 14.80 9.78 3.22
CA GLY A 190 15.35 9.12 2.03
C GLY A 190 16.46 8.12 2.31
N THR A 191 16.92 7.99 3.56
CA THR A 191 17.91 6.98 3.94
C THR A 191 17.26 5.61 4.02
N LEU A 192 17.93 4.60 3.48
CA LEU A 192 17.51 3.21 3.57
C LEU A 192 18.34 2.48 4.64
N TYR A 193 17.70 1.59 5.40
CA TYR A 193 18.33 0.82 6.47
C TYR A 193 18.10 -0.67 6.27
N GLN A 194 19.16 -1.47 6.31
CA GLN A 194 19.05 -2.93 6.32
C GLN A 194 19.11 -3.45 7.75
N PHE A 195 18.12 -4.25 8.13
CA PHE A 195 18.06 -4.94 9.41
C PHE A 195 18.06 -6.46 9.22
N ASP A 196 18.62 -7.17 10.19
CA ASP A 196 18.55 -8.61 10.39
C ASP A 196 18.03 -8.84 11.79
N TYR A 197 16.72 -9.04 11.92
CA TYR A 197 16.06 -8.99 13.23
C TYR A 197 16.51 -10.10 14.18
N SER A 198 17.18 -11.15 13.69
CA SER A 198 17.78 -12.19 14.54
C SER A 198 18.94 -11.67 15.40
N LYS A 199 19.53 -10.52 15.02
CA LYS A 199 20.65 -9.86 15.71
C LYS A 199 20.21 -8.76 16.66
N HIS A 200 18.91 -8.57 16.86
CA HIS A 200 18.36 -7.52 17.72
C HIS A 200 17.73 -8.14 18.97
N PRO A 201 17.81 -7.45 20.13
CA PRO A 201 17.13 -7.91 21.34
C PRO A 201 15.62 -7.88 21.14
N PHE A 202 14.91 -8.81 21.78
CA PHE A 202 13.44 -8.89 21.71
C PHE A 202 12.74 -7.60 22.20
N ASN A 203 13.32 -6.95 23.22
CA ASN A 203 12.87 -5.66 23.75
C ASN A 203 14.01 -4.63 23.66
N PRO A 204 14.19 -3.95 22.52
CA PRO A 204 15.19 -2.91 22.42
C PRO A 204 14.77 -1.69 23.22
N ARG A 205 15.75 -1.09 23.89
CA ARG A 205 15.52 0.08 24.75
C ARG A 205 15.92 1.39 24.07
N ASP A 206 16.80 1.33 23.06
CA ASP A 206 17.38 2.52 22.42
C ASP A 206 17.95 2.20 21.02
N VAL A 207 18.11 3.24 20.18
CA VAL A 207 18.72 3.21 18.83
C VAL A 207 20.11 2.58 18.88
N LYS A 208 20.89 2.88 19.94
CA LYS A 208 22.26 2.34 20.13
C LYS A 208 22.31 0.83 20.29
N THR A 209 21.20 0.21 20.70
CA THR A 209 21.05 -1.25 20.83
C THR A 209 20.35 -1.88 19.62
N SER A 210 19.91 -1.05 18.67
CA SER A 210 19.14 -1.44 17.48
C SER A 210 19.82 -0.96 16.20
N LEU A 211 21.16 -1.01 16.15
CA LEU A 211 21.90 -0.52 15.00
C LEU A 211 21.58 -1.35 13.74
N PRO A 212 21.31 -0.69 12.60
CA PRO A 212 21.16 -1.40 11.34
C PRO A 212 22.45 -2.11 10.96
N GLN A 213 22.35 -3.19 10.19
CA GLN A 213 23.52 -3.89 9.65
C GLN A 213 24.17 -3.11 8.50
N LEU A 214 23.38 -2.31 7.78
CA LEU A 214 23.87 -1.47 6.69
C LEU A 214 22.99 -0.21 6.58
N VAL A 215 23.62 0.94 6.35
CA VAL A 215 22.96 2.18 5.95
C VAL A 215 23.19 2.38 4.47
N LEU A 216 22.13 2.55 3.70
CA LEU A 216 22.15 2.88 2.28
C LEU A 216 21.83 4.38 2.19
N GLY A 217 22.86 5.20 2.00
CA GLY A 217 22.78 6.65 2.14
C GLY A 217 23.53 7.41 1.06
N GLY A 218 23.31 8.72 0.98
CA GLY A 218 23.95 9.60 -0.01
C GLY A 218 23.39 9.48 -1.43
N GLY A 219 22.22 8.86 -1.60
CA GLY A 219 21.51 8.77 -2.88
C GLY A 219 20.32 9.71 -2.97
N HIS A 220 19.37 9.55 -2.05
CA HIS A 220 18.18 10.39 -1.94
C HIS A 220 18.41 11.56 -0.97
N SER A 221 17.76 12.68 -1.25
CA SER A 221 17.68 13.90 -0.44
C SER A 221 16.29 14.16 0.18
N SER A 222 15.26 13.43 -0.26
CA SER A 222 13.90 13.50 0.27
C SER A 222 13.35 12.10 0.57
N GLU A 223 12.19 12.04 1.23
CA GLU A 223 11.51 10.78 1.50
C GLU A 223 11.13 9.98 0.26
N GLY A 224 10.87 8.69 0.43
CA GLY A 224 10.38 7.86 -0.66
C GLY A 224 9.61 6.63 -0.18
N TYR A 225 8.87 6.04 -1.10
CA TYR A 225 7.89 5.00 -0.83
C TYR A 225 8.06 3.74 -1.69
N GLY A 226 8.84 3.81 -2.78
CA GLY A 226 9.09 2.67 -3.68
C GLY A 226 10.43 1.98 -3.42
N ILE A 227 10.38 0.67 -3.19
CA ILE A 227 11.54 -0.24 -3.15
C ILE A 227 11.22 -1.48 -3.97
N THR A 228 12.12 -1.86 -4.88
CA THR A 228 12.01 -3.11 -5.62
C THR A 228 13.32 -3.88 -5.65
N TRP A 229 13.21 -5.20 -5.66
CA TRP A 229 14.33 -6.10 -5.62
C TRP A 229 14.51 -6.83 -6.94
N ASN A 230 15.75 -6.84 -7.42
CA ASN A 230 16.15 -7.76 -8.46
C ASN A 230 16.63 -9.11 -7.87
N SER A 231 17.38 -9.04 -6.78
CA SER A 231 17.93 -10.20 -6.08
C SER A 231 18.17 -9.87 -4.61
N SER A 232 18.60 -10.84 -3.81
CA SER A 232 18.96 -10.60 -2.40
C SER A 232 20.11 -9.60 -2.19
N LYS A 233 20.75 -9.14 -3.27
CA LYS A 233 21.92 -8.25 -3.27
C LYS A 233 21.72 -6.98 -4.09
N LYS A 234 20.67 -6.87 -4.88
CA LYS A 234 20.47 -5.73 -5.79
C LYS A 234 19.04 -5.22 -5.65
N LEU A 235 18.91 -3.95 -5.31
CA LEU A 235 17.62 -3.26 -5.20
C LEU A 235 17.66 -1.89 -5.88
N VAL A 236 16.49 -1.36 -6.19
CA VAL A 236 16.28 0.01 -6.63
C VAL A 236 15.27 0.67 -5.70
N SER A 237 15.50 1.93 -5.36
CA SER A 237 14.57 2.76 -4.61
C SER A 237 14.30 4.07 -5.32
N CYS A 238 13.12 4.64 -5.09
CA CYS A 238 12.71 5.96 -5.59
C CYS A 238 12.42 6.92 -4.43
N ALA A 239 12.41 8.23 -4.73
CA ALA A 239 12.10 9.28 -3.76
C ALA A 239 11.41 10.49 -4.40
N THR A 240 10.84 11.34 -3.55
CA THR A 240 10.12 12.56 -3.94
C THR A 240 11.02 13.66 -4.49
N ASP A 241 12.34 13.52 -4.36
CA ASP A 241 13.34 14.39 -5.01
C ASP A 241 13.55 14.08 -6.51
N GLY A 242 12.75 13.17 -7.07
CA GLY A 242 12.82 12.78 -8.47
C GLY A 242 13.98 11.84 -8.81
N SER A 243 14.60 11.21 -7.81
CA SER A 243 15.73 10.31 -8.00
C SER A 243 15.36 8.82 -7.86
N LEU A 244 15.97 8.00 -8.71
CA LEU A 244 16.06 6.55 -8.57
C LEU A 244 17.49 6.17 -8.21
N CYS A 245 17.67 5.36 -7.17
CA CYS A 245 18.98 4.89 -6.75
C CYS A 245 19.08 3.37 -6.93
N LEU A 246 20.13 2.92 -7.65
CA LEU A 246 20.49 1.51 -7.75
C LEU A 246 21.51 1.16 -6.66
N TRP A 247 21.22 0.12 -5.89
CA TRP A 247 22.08 -0.34 -4.80
C TRP A 247 22.57 -1.76 -5.04
N ASP A 248 23.87 -2.00 -4.82
CA ASP A 248 24.47 -3.33 -4.78
C ASP A 248 25.03 -3.59 -3.38
N LEU A 249 24.37 -4.47 -2.64
CA LEU A 249 24.72 -4.84 -1.26
C LEU A 249 26.04 -5.62 -1.15
N ASN A 250 26.62 -6.08 -2.27
CA ASN A 250 27.97 -6.67 -2.29
C ASN A 250 29.07 -5.63 -2.55
N ALA A 251 28.71 -4.44 -3.02
CA ALA A 251 29.69 -3.39 -3.24
C ALA A 251 30.39 -3.06 -1.90
N ARG A 252 31.69 -2.77 -1.97
CA ARG A 252 32.48 -2.50 -0.77
C ARG A 252 31.88 -1.31 -0.04
N SER A 253 31.29 -1.53 1.12
CA SER A 253 30.88 -0.43 2.01
C SER A 253 32.14 0.34 2.40
N ALA A 254 32.14 1.66 2.22
CA ALA A 254 33.21 2.49 2.76
C ALA A 254 33.04 2.50 4.27
N THR A 255 33.97 1.89 5.00
CA THR A 255 34.07 2.10 6.44
C THR A 255 34.54 3.54 6.66
N GLN A 256 33.66 4.35 7.28
CA GLN A 256 33.84 5.74 7.73
C GLN A 256 33.63 6.85 6.69
N THR A 257 32.57 7.64 6.89
CA THR A 257 32.64 9.09 7.18
C THR A 257 31.49 9.45 8.14
N LYS A 258 31.65 10.54 8.90
CA LYS A 258 30.82 10.96 10.05
C LYS A 258 29.30 10.80 9.83
N SER A 259 28.62 10.38 10.90
CA SER A 259 27.17 10.15 10.99
C SER A 259 26.27 11.07 10.15
N HIS A 260 25.50 10.47 9.25
CA HIS A 260 24.15 10.96 8.97
C HIS A 260 23.36 10.88 10.28
N SER A 261 22.66 11.96 10.61
CA SER A 261 21.91 12.21 11.84
C SER A 261 21.39 10.94 12.54
N GLY A 262 22.05 10.55 13.64
CA GLY A 262 21.49 9.59 14.62
C GLY A 262 22.01 8.16 14.56
N VAL A 263 22.79 7.74 13.56
CA VAL A 263 23.38 6.38 13.51
C VAL A 263 24.82 6.39 14.03
N ALA A 264 25.16 5.45 14.91
CA ALA A 264 26.49 5.36 15.52
C ALA A 264 27.61 5.20 14.47
N ASP A 265 28.78 5.81 14.74
CA ASP A 265 29.94 5.89 13.84
C ASP A 265 30.54 4.54 13.37
N SER A 266 29.99 3.41 13.82
CA SER A 266 30.45 2.05 13.51
C SER A 266 29.63 1.30 12.46
N VAL A 267 28.51 1.85 11.98
CA VAL A 267 27.65 1.17 10.98
C VAL A 267 28.20 1.42 9.57
N PRO A 268 28.37 0.38 8.74
CA PRO A 268 28.81 0.56 7.36
C PRO A 268 27.78 1.37 6.56
N VAL A 269 28.28 2.31 5.75
CA VAL A 269 27.48 3.10 4.81
C VAL A 269 27.79 2.65 3.39
N LEU A 270 26.74 2.39 2.61
CA LEU A 270 26.78 2.08 1.20
C LEU A 270 26.18 3.26 0.43
N THR A 271 26.91 3.76 -0.55
CA THR A 271 26.41 4.75 -1.53
C THR A 271 25.80 4.03 -2.73
N PRO A 272 24.86 4.65 -3.46
CA PRO A 272 24.28 4.02 -4.65
C PRO A 272 25.36 3.77 -5.71
N VAL A 273 25.18 2.69 -6.48
CA VAL A 273 26.01 2.37 -7.65
C VAL A 273 25.80 3.41 -8.74
N SER A 274 24.56 3.85 -8.91
CA SER A 274 24.15 4.86 -9.87
C SER A 274 22.85 5.51 -9.40
N THR A 275 22.73 6.82 -9.61
CA THR A 275 21.51 7.59 -9.38
C THR A 275 21.00 8.13 -10.71
N TYR A 276 19.71 7.95 -10.98
CA TYR A 276 18.99 8.43 -12.16
C TYR A 276 18.03 9.53 -11.72
N SER A 277 17.87 10.58 -12.50
CA SER A 277 16.81 11.57 -12.27
C SER A 277 16.29 12.08 -13.60
N ASN A 278 15.03 12.51 -13.64
CA ASN A 278 14.52 13.20 -14.80
C ASN A 278 15.06 14.64 -14.82
N ALA A 279 15.54 15.12 -15.97
CA ALA A 279 15.77 16.54 -16.21
C ALA A 279 14.48 17.08 -16.79
N SER A 280 13.90 18.11 -16.17
CA SER A 280 12.62 18.65 -16.63
C SER A 280 12.71 19.10 -18.10
N ALA A 281 11.90 18.53 -18.98
CA ALA A 281 11.75 19.05 -20.34
C ALA A 281 10.99 20.38 -20.25
N SER A 282 11.71 21.50 -20.39
CA SER A 282 11.10 22.83 -20.47
C SER A 282 10.22 22.92 -21.73
N PHE A 283 8.91 22.75 -21.55
CA PHE A 283 7.92 23.09 -22.57
C PHE A 283 7.82 24.62 -22.67
N THR A 284 8.62 25.23 -23.55
CA THR A 284 8.29 26.56 -24.05
C THR A 284 7.19 26.41 -25.10
N THR A 285 5.94 26.69 -24.71
CA THR A 285 4.83 26.88 -25.64
C THR A 285 5.08 28.14 -26.47
N SER A 286 5.84 28.00 -27.55
CA SER A 286 5.85 28.98 -28.65
C SER A 286 4.58 28.83 -29.49
N GLY A 287 3.44 29.11 -28.87
CA GLY A 287 2.14 29.17 -29.51
C GLY A 287 1.63 30.60 -29.50
N SER A 288 1.95 31.38 -30.53
CA SER A 288 1.35 32.69 -30.76
C SER A 288 -0.13 32.54 -31.08
N HIS A 289 -0.98 32.51 -30.06
CA HIS A 289 -2.42 32.71 -30.20
C HIS A 289 -2.81 34.01 -29.51
N LYS A 290 -3.06 35.03 -30.34
CA LYS A 290 -3.81 36.22 -29.97
C LYS A 290 -5.22 35.78 -29.56
N SER A 291 -5.59 35.92 -28.30
CA SER A 291 -7.00 35.96 -27.90
C SER A 291 -7.29 37.32 -27.26
N SER A 292 -8.21 37.99 -27.93
CA SER A 292 -8.79 39.29 -27.60
C SER A 292 -9.51 39.27 -26.26
N SER A 293 -9.30 40.33 -25.51
CA SER A 293 -10.07 40.71 -24.34
C SER A 293 -11.55 40.89 -24.67
N SER A 294 -12.42 40.24 -23.91
CA SER A 294 -13.80 40.69 -23.72
C SER A 294 -14.20 40.51 -22.27
N ASN A 295 -14.04 41.61 -21.52
CA ASN A 295 -14.67 41.83 -20.23
C ASN A 295 -16.19 41.71 -20.37
N ALA A 296 -16.81 40.89 -19.52
CA ALA A 296 -18.20 41.05 -19.16
C ALA A 296 -18.32 41.00 -17.63
N ASN A 297 -18.39 42.20 -17.07
CA ASN A 297 -18.81 42.47 -15.70
C ASN A 297 -20.29 42.07 -15.53
N SER A 298 -20.61 41.39 -14.42
CA SER A 298 -21.93 41.43 -13.82
C SER A 298 -21.79 41.54 -12.31
N LYS A 299 -22.06 42.75 -11.81
CA LYS A 299 -22.14 43.18 -10.41
C LYS A 299 -23.45 42.68 -9.76
N TYR A 300 -23.41 42.47 -8.43
CA TYR A 300 -24.21 43.14 -7.38
C TYR A 300 -24.46 42.18 -6.18
N THR A 301 -23.78 42.39 -5.04
CA THR A 301 -24.30 42.92 -3.73
C THR A 301 -25.31 42.01 -3.04
N SER A 302 -25.35 41.78 -1.73
CA SER A 302 -24.63 42.20 -0.53
C SER A 302 -25.38 41.53 0.64
N ASN A 303 -24.72 41.03 1.68
CA ASN A 303 -24.98 41.45 3.07
C ASN A 303 -24.16 40.64 4.07
N SER A 304 -23.38 41.39 4.84
CA SER A 304 -22.91 41.04 6.15
C SER A 304 -24.07 41.00 7.16
N ASN A 305 -24.14 39.96 7.97
CA ASN A 305 -24.48 40.11 9.39
C ASN A 305 -23.83 38.99 10.20
N THR A 306 -23.10 39.42 11.21
CA THR A 306 -22.40 38.67 12.25
C THR A 306 -23.38 37.94 13.18
N ASN A 307 -23.05 36.73 13.63
CA ASN A 307 -22.97 36.39 15.05
C ASN A 307 -22.31 35.02 15.27
N ASN A 308 -21.38 35.02 16.22
CA ASN A 308 -20.55 33.90 16.67
C ASN A 308 -21.37 32.78 17.32
N THR A 309 -20.98 31.52 17.08
CA THR A 309 -20.68 30.54 18.14
C THR A 309 -19.80 29.40 17.61
N SER A 310 -18.86 29.00 18.44
CA SER A 310 -17.74 28.09 18.26
C SER A 310 -18.10 26.62 18.01
N ASN A 311 -17.42 25.99 17.05
CA ASN A 311 -16.82 24.66 17.19
C ASN A 311 -15.76 24.48 16.09
N ALA A 312 -14.54 24.10 16.49
CA ALA A 312 -13.38 23.98 15.62
C ALA A 312 -13.25 22.56 15.08
N ASP A 313 -13.58 22.39 13.79
CA ASP A 313 -13.20 21.23 12.98
C ASP A 313 -11.93 21.60 12.18
N SER A 314 -10.83 20.89 12.43
CA SER A 314 -9.58 21.02 11.66
C SER A 314 -9.64 20.17 10.39
N LYS A 315 -10.15 20.74 9.31
CA LYS A 315 -9.86 20.31 7.93
C LYS A 315 -8.55 20.96 7.49
N TYR A 316 -7.52 20.16 7.21
CA TYR A 316 -6.34 20.64 6.50
C TYR A 316 -6.59 20.56 5.00
N THR A 317 -7.02 21.68 4.44
CA THR A 317 -6.81 22.04 3.04
C THR A 317 -5.41 22.65 2.92
N SER A 318 -4.59 22.12 2.02
CA SER A 318 -3.30 22.68 1.61
C SER A 318 -3.53 24.06 0.97
N ASN A 319 -3.27 25.13 1.74
CA ASN A 319 -3.25 26.50 1.24
C ASN A 319 -1.82 27.01 1.33
N SER A 320 -1.04 26.80 0.27
CA SER A 320 0.30 27.36 0.10
C SER A 320 0.17 28.80 -0.41
N ASN A 321 0.11 29.75 0.53
CA ASN A 321 0.34 31.15 0.24
C ASN A 321 1.46 31.68 1.14
N SER A 322 2.69 31.58 0.63
CA SER A 322 3.87 32.20 1.20
C SER A 322 4.60 32.94 0.08
N ASN A 323 4.28 34.22 -0.06
CA ASN A 323 5.11 35.17 -0.78
C ASN A 323 6.47 35.28 -0.07
N ASN A 324 7.50 34.66 -0.63
CA ASN A 324 8.89 35.06 -0.43
C ASN A 324 9.62 34.94 -1.77
N ASN A 325 9.97 36.11 -2.32
CA ASN A 325 10.87 36.23 -3.45
C ASN A 325 12.28 35.87 -3.00
N ASP A 326 12.72 34.64 -3.28
CA ASP A 326 14.13 34.33 -3.49
C ASP A 326 14.23 33.45 -4.73
N SER A 327 14.58 34.08 -5.84
CA SER A 327 14.79 33.45 -7.14
C SER A 327 16.09 32.65 -7.11
N ASN A 328 16.00 31.39 -6.72
CA ASN A 328 16.99 30.37 -7.03
C ASN A 328 16.24 29.27 -7.79
N SER A 329 16.08 29.46 -9.11
CA SER A 329 15.40 28.51 -10.00
C SER A 329 16.27 27.26 -10.20
N GLY A 330 16.35 26.42 -9.17
CA GLY A 330 16.65 25.00 -9.37
C GLY A 330 15.44 24.37 -10.05
N GLU A 331 15.67 23.62 -11.12
CA GLU A 331 14.60 22.87 -11.79
C GLU A 331 13.91 21.96 -10.76
N GLU A 332 12.62 22.19 -10.51
CA GLU A 332 11.82 21.31 -9.66
C GLU A 332 11.67 19.97 -10.39
N LYS A 333 12.24 18.92 -9.80
CA LYS A 333 12.13 17.55 -10.29
C LYS A 333 10.80 16.97 -9.81
N ASN A 334 10.11 16.26 -10.68
CA ASN A 334 8.86 15.58 -10.33
C ASN A 334 9.14 14.41 -9.39
N ALA A 335 8.32 14.25 -8.34
CA ALA A 335 8.45 13.15 -7.39
C ALA A 335 8.27 11.79 -8.09
N LEU A 336 9.02 10.79 -7.62
CA LEU A 336 8.86 9.40 -8.02
C LEU A 336 8.24 8.61 -6.87
N ASN A 337 7.05 8.06 -7.12
CA ASN A 337 6.19 7.51 -6.07
C ASN A 337 6.41 6.02 -5.86
N ASP A 338 6.67 5.29 -6.94
CA ASP A 338 6.88 3.85 -6.91
C ASP A 338 7.84 3.37 -8.00
N VAL A 339 8.40 2.18 -7.82
CA VAL A 339 9.35 1.56 -8.75
C VAL A 339 9.24 0.05 -8.72
N GLU A 340 9.25 -0.60 -9.89
CA GLU A 340 9.31 -2.06 -10.00
C GLU A 340 10.21 -2.54 -11.15
N PHE A 341 10.97 -3.61 -10.91
CA PHE A 341 11.69 -4.32 -11.97
C PHE A 341 10.73 -4.97 -12.96
N LEU A 342 11.08 -4.92 -14.25
CA LEU A 342 10.42 -5.80 -15.21
C LEU A 342 10.72 -7.25 -14.84
N TYR A 343 9.67 -8.09 -14.83
CA TYR A 343 9.82 -9.48 -14.46
C TYR A 343 10.78 -10.20 -15.43
N ASN A 344 11.73 -10.95 -14.86
CA ASN A 344 12.85 -11.60 -15.57
C ASN A 344 13.84 -10.67 -16.30
N ASP A 345 13.85 -9.36 -16.03
CA ASP A 345 14.90 -8.45 -16.50
C ASP A 345 15.68 -7.86 -15.33
N ASP A 346 17.00 -8.03 -15.35
CA ASP A 346 17.87 -7.58 -14.27
C ASP A 346 18.29 -6.10 -14.36
N ASN A 347 17.88 -5.43 -15.44
CA ASN A 347 18.41 -4.14 -15.83
C ASN A 347 17.34 -3.13 -16.16
N VAL A 348 16.06 -3.49 -16.24
CA VAL A 348 15.01 -2.55 -16.61
C VAL A 348 14.00 -2.41 -15.47
N VAL A 349 13.72 -1.16 -15.10
CA VAL A 349 12.70 -0.81 -14.11
C VAL A 349 11.67 0.12 -14.72
N LEU A 350 10.45 0.06 -14.20
CA LEU A 350 9.42 1.08 -14.37
C LEU A 350 9.33 1.92 -13.10
N THR A 351 9.06 3.22 -13.23
CA THR A 351 8.79 4.10 -12.09
C THR A 351 7.59 5.01 -12.36
N ALA A 352 6.76 5.21 -11.33
CA ALA A 352 5.59 6.07 -11.35
C ALA A 352 5.95 7.48 -10.85
N SER A 353 5.33 8.53 -11.40
CA SER A 353 5.60 9.91 -11.03
C SER A 353 4.33 10.75 -10.87
N ASP A 354 4.44 11.79 -10.04
CA ASP A 354 3.41 12.83 -9.84
C ASP A 354 3.05 13.57 -11.13
N ASP A 355 3.93 13.60 -12.13
CA ASP A 355 3.67 14.27 -13.41
C ASP A 355 2.75 13.51 -14.37
N GLY A 356 2.18 12.41 -13.90
CA GLY A 356 1.28 11.55 -14.65
C GLY A 356 1.98 10.61 -15.63
N ASN A 357 3.31 10.50 -15.59
CA ASN A 357 4.04 9.56 -16.43
C ASN A 357 4.47 8.30 -15.66
N VAL A 358 4.57 7.20 -16.43
CA VAL A 358 5.35 6.03 -16.04
C VAL A 358 6.60 6.00 -16.91
N TYR A 359 7.75 5.97 -16.28
CA TYR A 359 9.04 5.97 -16.95
C TYR A 359 9.66 4.57 -16.97
N LEU A 360 10.24 4.19 -18.10
CA LEU A 360 11.12 3.05 -18.25
C LEU A 360 12.58 3.50 -18.15
N VAL A 361 13.36 2.79 -17.33
CA VAL A 361 14.78 3.09 -17.09
C VAL A 361 15.62 1.83 -17.29
N ASP A 362 16.55 1.89 -18.24
CA ASP A 362 17.58 0.86 -18.42
C ASP A 362 18.81 1.20 -17.56
N LEU A 363 18.99 0.42 -16.50
CA LEU A 363 20.04 0.56 -15.49
C LEU A 363 21.46 0.28 -16.04
N ARG A 364 21.60 -0.23 -17.27
CA ARG A 364 22.91 -0.37 -17.91
C ARG A 364 23.39 0.94 -18.53
N SER A 365 22.46 1.81 -18.92
CA SER A 365 22.77 3.03 -19.66
C SER A 365 23.69 3.96 -18.89
N ALA A 366 23.64 3.93 -17.55
CA ALA A 366 24.56 4.65 -16.68
C ALA A 366 26.05 4.27 -16.88
N SER A 367 26.34 3.05 -17.35
CA SER A 367 27.72 2.57 -17.57
C SER A 367 28.37 3.08 -18.87
N THR A 368 27.59 3.69 -19.77
CA THR A 368 28.07 4.11 -21.12
C THR A 368 28.50 5.58 -21.21
N GLY A 369 28.40 6.34 -20.12
CA GLY A 369 28.98 7.67 -20.02
C GLY A 369 30.50 7.60 -20.22
N LYS A 370 31.01 8.20 -21.29
CA LYS A 370 32.45 8.29 -21.62
C LYS A 370 33.24 8.63 -20.35
N ARG A 371 34.21 7.78 -19.99
CA ARG A 371 35.35 8.21 -19.16
C ARG A 371 36.03 9.36 -19.90
N ASN A 372 35.74 10.60 -19.52
CA ASN A 372 36.52 11.74 -19.98
C ASN A 372 37.93 11.61 -19.39
N ASN A 373 38.82 10.96 -20.14
CA ASN A 373 40.24 10.82 -19.80
C ASN A 373 41.06 12.11 -20.05
N ASP A 374 40.41 13.26 -20.26
CA ASP A 374 41.08 14.55 -20.39
C ASP A 374 41.07 15.33 -19.07
N LEU A 375 41.85 14.86 -18.10
CA LEU A 375 42.22 15.63 -16.91
C LEU A 375 43.74 15.82 -16.77
N SER A 376 44.48 15.76 -17.88
CA SER A 376 45.92 16.05 -17.90
C SER A 376 46.28 17.55 -17.99
N LYS A 377 45.32 18.48 -17.83
CA LYS A 377 45.59 19.92 -18.03
C LYS A 377 45.16 20.90 -16.94
N PHE A 378 44.74 20.46 -15.77
CA PHE A 378 44.58 21.38 -14.63
C PHE A 378 45.09 20.75 -13.33
N ASN A 379 46.39 20.87 -13.12
CA ASN A 379 46.99 20.86 -11.80
C ASN A 379 47.32 22.32 -11.47
N THR A 380 46.70 22.88 -10.43
CA THR A 380 47.36 23.34 -9.19
C THR A 380 46.32 24.03 -8.30
N ASP A 381 46.29 23.59 -7.03
CA ASP A 381 45.77 24.28 -5.85
C ASP A 381 44.25 24.45 -5.67
N LEU A 382 43.64 23.60 -4.83
CA LEU A 382 43.10 23.98 -3.51
C LEU A 382 42.28 22.83 -2.89
N SER A 383 42.52 22.61 -1.61
CA SER A 383 41.94 21.60 -0.75
C SER A 383 40.43 21.78 -0.52
N HIS A 384 39.60 20.93 -1.14
CA HIS A 384 38.32 20.50 -0.57
C HIS A 384 37.99 19.08 -1.06
N SER A 385 37.59 18.24 -0.10
CA SER A 385 37.14 16.86 -0.27
C SER A 385 36.00 16.75 -1.28
N SER A 386 36.31 16.40 -2.53
CA SER A 386 35.32 15.96 -3.52
C SER A 386 35.19 14.44 -3.51
N GLN A 387 34.29 13.91 -2.68
CA GLN A 387 33.73 12.57 -2.96
C GLN A 387 32.80 12.74 -4.16
N LEU A 388 33.31 12.44 -5.36
CA LEU A 388 32.53 12.41 -6.59
C LEU A 388 31.51 11.27 -6.49
N SER A 389 30.26 11.62 -6.17
CA SER A 389 29.12 10.78 -6.53
C SER A 389 29.08 10.70 -8.06
N ASN A 390 29.10 9.49 -8.61
CA ASN A 390 28.88 9.28 -10.03
C ASN A 390 27.39 9.50 -10.30
N CYS A 391 26.95 10.76 -10.30
CA CYS A 391 25.65 11.13 -10.86
C CYS A 391 25.74 10.90 -12.37
N VAL A 392 25.00 9.92 -12.88
CA VAL A 392 24.87 9.73 -14.32
C VAL A 392 23.45 10.13 -14.66
N GLU A 393 23.28 11.39 -15.07
CA GLU A 393 22.02 11.86 -15.67
C GLU A 393 21.74 11.01 -16.92
N THR A 394 20.94 9.98 -16.72
CA THR A 394 20.47 9.10 -17.79
C THR A 394 19.00 9.43 -18.02
N ALA A 395 18.63 9.66 -19.27
CA ALA A 395 17.26 10.00 -19.63
C ALA A 395 16.30 8.84 -19.29
N MET A 396 15.35 9.12 -18.38
CA MET A 396 14.19 8.28 -18.15
C MET A 396 13.27 8.39 -19.37
N THR A 397 12.75 7.27 -19.89
CA THR A 397 11.89 7.28 -21.09
C THR A 397 10.43 7.12 -20.67
N SER A 398 9.56 8.11 -20.93
CA SER A 398 8.13 7.95 -20.66
C SER A 398 7.53 6.87 -21.58
N VAL A 399 6.86 5.89 -20.98
CA VAL A 399 6.18 4.76 -21.65
C VAL A 399 4.69 4.70 -21.37
N ALA A 400 4.18 5.52 -20.46
CA ALA A 400 2.77 5.80 -20.33
C ALA A 400 2.58 7.22 -19.79
N SER A 401 1.48 7.85 -20.17
CA SER A 401 1.08 9.17 -19.69
C SER A 401 -0.42 9.16 -19.46
N VAL A 402 -0.83 9.64 -18.30
CA VAL A 402 -2.21 9.78 -17.83
C VAL A 402 -2.42 11.20 -17.31
N ASP A 403 -3.66 11.68 -17.31
CA ASP A 403 -4.02 13.05 -16.89
C ASP A 403 -4.28 13.13 -15.37
N SER A 404 -3.39 12.52 -14.58
CA SER A 404 -3.43 12.46 -13.11
C SER A 404 -2.08 11.95 -12.61
N GLY A 405 -1.63 12.36 -11.41
CA GLY A 405 -0.42 11.79 -10.81
C GLY A 405 -0.53 10.26 -10.65
N VAL A 406 0.58 9.55 -10.91
CA VAL A 406 0.65 8.08 -10.77
C VAL A 406 1.31 7.74 -9.45
N ASN A 407 0.58 7.11 -8.54
CA ASN A 407 1.06 6.83 -7.17
C ASN A 407 1.79 5.50 -7.05
N CYS A 408 1.31 4.49 -7.76
CA CYS A 408 1.80 3.12 -7.63
C CYS A 408 1.74 2.39 -8.97
N LEU A 409 2.60 1.38 -9.13
CA LEU A 409 2.56 0.51 -10.30
C LEU A 409 2.81 -0.94 -9.90
N SER A 410 2.33 -1.86 -10.73
CA SER A 410 2.76 -3.24 -10.61
C SER A 410 2.94 -3.92 -11.97
N VAL A 411 4.02 -4.68 -12.14
CA VAL A 411 4.36 -5.42 -13.34
C VAL A 411 3.81 -6.85 -13.25
N ASN A 412 3.19 -7.31 -14.32
CA ASN A 412 2.63 -8.66 -14.35
C ASN A 412 3.75 -9.71 -14.30
N THR A 413 3.72 -10.54 -13.26
CA THR A 413 4.72 -11.58 -12.97
C THR A 413 4.81 -12.67 -14.05
N PHE A 414 3.79 -12.85 -14.88
CA PHE A 414 3.77 -13.89 -15.92
C PHE A 414 4.02 -13.33 -17.32
N ASN A 415 3.87 -12.02 -17.50
CA ASN A 415 4.12 -11.34 -18.77
C ASN A 415 4.55 -9.90 -18.53
N SER A 416 5.86 -9.67 -18.54
CA SER A 416 6.48 -8.37 -18.27
C SER A 416 6.12 -7.26 -19.27
N ASN A 417 5.43 -7.57 -20.38
CA ASN A 417 4.90 -6.55 -21.27
C ASN A 417 3.70 -5.81 -20.66
N TYR A 418 3.02 -6.41 -19.68
CA TYR A 418 1.85 -5.79 -19.05
C TYR A 418 2.20 -5.26 -17.67
N PHE A 419 1.76 -4.05 -17.40
CA PHE A 419 1.80 -3.47 -16.07
C PHE A 419 0.50 -2.69 -15.81
N VAL A 420 0.16 -2.54 -14.55
CA VAL A 420 -0.94 -1.69 -14.09
C VAL A 420 -0.37 -0.51 -13.33
N CYS A 421 -1.04 0.63 -13.36
CA CYS A 421 -0.70 1.80 -12.57
C CYS A 421 -1.96 2.43 -11.95
N GLY A 422 -1.83 2.87 -10.71
CA GLY A 422 -2.90 3.48 -9.92
C GLY A 422 -2.68 4.98 -9.79
N CYS A 423 -3.74 5.75 -10.00
CA CYS A 423 -3.66 7.20 -10.10
C CYS A 423 -4.31 7.90 -8.89
N GLU A 424 -3.95 9.17 -8.72
CA GLU A 424 -4.51 10.06 -7.70
C GLU A 424 -6.02 10.28 -7.83
N ASN A 425 -6.56 10.21 -9.05
CA ASN A 425 -7.99 10.33 -9.31
C ASN A 425 -8.82 9.05 -9.02
N GLY A 426 -8.17 7.94 -8.63
CA GLY A 426 -8.81 6.65 -8.38
C GLY A 426 -8.82 5.67 -9.57
N ASP A 427 -8.41 6.12 -10.76
CA ASP A 427 -8.36 5.25 -11.93
C ASP A 427 -7.18 4.28 -11.86
N ILE A 428 -7.40 3.06 -12.36
CA ILE A 428 -6.35 2.08 -12.60
C ILE A 428 -6.26 1.81 -14.11
N TYR A 429 -5.07 1.99 -14.66
CA TYR A 429 -4.80 1.74 -16.08
C TYR A 429 -3.94 0.49 -16.25
N LEU A 430 -4.32 -0.38 -17.19
CA LEU A 430 -3.48 -1.46 -17.70
C LEU A 430 -2.81 -1.00 -18.98
N TYR A 431 -1.50 -1.17 -19.09
CA TYR A 431 -0.71 -0.85 -20.28
C TYR A 431 0.00 -2.06 -20.84
N ASP A 432 0.28 -2.02 -22.14
CA ASP A 432 1.19 -2.93 -22.84
C ASP A 432 2.42 -2.13 -23.28
N LEU A 433 3.61 -2.49 -22.79
CA LEU A 433 4.88 -1.83 -23.10
C LEU A 433 5.21 -1.83 -24.59
N ARG A 434 4.60 -2.73 -25.37
CA ARG A 434 4.79 -2.79 -26.82
C ARG A 434 3.90 -1.78 -27.56
N MET A 435 2.88 -1.26 -26.89
CA MET A 435 1.93 -0.26 -27.41
C MET A 435 1.68 0.86 -26.37
N PRO A 436 2.73 1.60 -25.97
CA PRO A 436 2.68 2.54 -24.84
C PRO A 436 1.72 3.73 -25.04
N SER A 437 1.39 4.06 -26.29
CA SER A 437 0.58 5.24 -26.63
C SER A 437 -0.88 5.16 -26.18
N LYS A 438 -1.37 4.00 -25.74
CA LYS A 438 -2.76 3.81 -25.33
C LYS A 438 -2.87 2.75 -24.23
N SER A 439 -3.67 3.04 -23.22
CA SER A 439 -4.05 2.02 -22.22
C SER A 439 -4.87 0.89 -22.86
N VAL A 440 -4.62 -0.32 -22.40
CA VAL A 440 -5.35 -1.54 -22.79
C VAL A 440 -6.71 -1.59 -22.11
N LEU A 441 -6.76 -1.22 -20.83
CA LEU A 441 -7.95 -1.23 -20.00
C LEU A 441 -7.90 -0.07 -19.00
N LEU A 442 -9.07 0.51 -18.72
CA LEU A 442 -9.32 1.43 -17.62
C LEU A 442 -10.27 0.74 -16.65
N LEU A 443 -9.93 0.77 -15.36
CA LEU A 443 -10.71 0.25 -14.25
C LEU A 443 -11.02 1.40 -13.29
N ASP A 444 -12.28 1.83 -13.26
CA ASP A 444 -12.78 3.05 -12.60
C ASP A 444 -13.61 2.73 -11.34
N HIS A 445 -13.09 1.83 -10.50
CA HIS A 445 -13.84 1.31 -9.35
C HIS A 445 -13.56 2.06 -8.04
N HIS A 446 -12.37 2.62 -7.87
CA HIS A 446 -12.05 3.43 -6.71
C HIS A 446 -12.61 4.84 -6.85
N LYS A 447 -13.00 5.43 -5.73
CA LYS A 447 -13.59 6.78 -5.69
C LYS A 447 -12.61 7.88 -5.33
N GLU A 448 -11.44 7.48 -4.85
CA GLU A 448 -10.38 8.34 -4.36
C GLU A 448 -9.03 7.73 -4.79
N SER A 449 -7.96 8.50 -4.61
CA SER A 449 -6.57 8.13 -4.90
C SER A 449 -6.23 6.67 -4.57
N VAL A 450 -5.69 5.96 -5.57
CA VAL A 450 -5.16 4.61 -5.40
C VAL A 450 -3.83 4.71 -4.66
N SER A 451 -3.72 4.08 -3.51
CA SER A 451 -2.54 4.14 -2.64
C SER A 451 -1.51 3.08 -2.97
N GLN A 452 -1.93 1.87 -3.33
CA GLN A 452 -1.03 0.77 -3.67
C GLN A 452 -1.69 -0.22 -4.64
N ILE A 453 -0.89 -0.82 -5.52
CA ILE A 453 -1.30 -1.95 -6.36
C ILE A 453 -0.25 -3.07 -6.29
N GLU A 454 -0.69 -4.33 -6.17
CA GLU A 454 0.21 -5.47 -6.23
C GLU A 454 -0.39 -6.62 -7.05
N PHE A 455 0.35 -7.09 -8.06
CA PHE A 455 0.08 -8.38 -8.71
C PHE A 455 0.32 -9.55 -7.75
N ASN A 456 -0.59 -10.53 -7.78
CA ASN A 456 -0.35 -11.80 -7.12
C ASN A 456 0.75 -12.57 -7.87
N ARG A 457 1.87 -12.83 -7.19
CA ARG A 457 3.05 -13.47 -7.80
C ARG A 457 2.84 -14.90 -8.30
N ALA A 458 1.77 -15.56 -7.87
CA ALA A 458 1.51 -16.96 -8.18
C ALA A 458 0.24 -17.19 -9.01
N CYS A 459 -0.59 -16.16 -9.23
CA CYS A 459 -1.81 -16.24 -10.01
C CYS A 459 -1.78 -15.23 -11.16
N CYS A 460 -1.68 -15.74 -12.39
CA CYS A 460 -1.58 -14.90 -13.58
C CYS A 460 -2.81 -14.00 -13.75
N GLY A 461 -2.58 -12.69 -13.84
CA GLY A 461 -3.63 -11.71 -14.08
C GLY A 461 -4.44 -11.31 -12.84
N LEU A 462 -4.20 -11.92 -11.68
CA LEU A 462 -4.82 -11.51 -10.42
C LEU A 462 -3.99 -10.40 -9.76
N PHE A 463 -4.61 -9.29 -9.39
CA PHE A 463 -3.96 -8.24 -8.62
C PHE A 463 -4.94 -7.61 -7.62
N ALA A 464 -4.40 -6.91 -6.64
CA ALA A 464 -5.18 -6.12 -5.70
C ALA A 464 -4.76 -4.66 -5.75
N SER A 465 -5.68 -3.77 -5.42
CA SER A 465 -5.42 -2.34 -5.25
C SER A 465 -6.06 -1.85 -3.95
N SER A 466 -5.45 -0.86 -3.34
CA SER A 466 -6.00 -0.14 -2.19
C SER A 466 -6.18 1.34 -2.51
N SER A 467 -7.08 2.00 -1.79
CA SER A 467 -7.38 3.41 -2.02
C SER A 467 -7.67 4.16 -0.73
N ASN A 468 -7.58 5.48 -0.84
CA ASN A 468 -8.04 6.44 0.16
C ASN A 468 -9.57 6.39 0.37
N ASP A 469 -10.32 5.68 -0.47
CA ASP A 469 -11.77 5.43 -0.31
C ASP A 469 -12.10 4.36 0.75
N ALA A 470 -11.10 3.92 1.53
CA ALA A 470 -11.19 2.89 2.55
C ALA A 470 -11.49 1.47 2.01
N THR A 471 -11.25 1.21 0.73
CA THR A 471 -11.47 -0.11 0.12
C THR A 471 -10.20 -0.77 -0.41
N VAL A 472 -10.22 -2.10 -0.45
CA VAL A 472 -9.25 -2.91 -1.21
C VAL A 472 -10.01 -3.70 -2.27
N CYS A 473 -9.69 -3.48 -3.54
CA CYS A 473 -10.29 -4.19 -4.66
C CYS A 473 -9.39 -5.32 -5.14
N VAL A 474 -9.97 -6.43 -5.58
CA VAL A 474 -9.26 -7.55 -6.20
C VAL A 474 -9.79 -7.74 -7.62
N PHE A 475 -8.86 -7.80 -8.57
CA PHE A 475 -9.13 -7.88 -10.01
C PHE A 475 -8.52 -9.14 -10.60
N ASP A 476 -9.20 -9.72 -11.60
CA ASP A 476 -8.70 -10.81 -12.43
C ASP A 476 -8.80 -10.44 -13.92
N LEU A 477 -7.66 -10.19 -14.55
CA LEU A 477 -7.53 -9.86 -15.97
C LEU A 477 -7.97 -11.02 -16.91
N GLY A 478 -8.08 -12.24 -16.40
CA GLY A 478 -8.65 -13.38 -17.13
C GLY A 478 -10.16 -13.28 -17.31
N CYS A 479 -10.85 -12.48 -16.49
CA CYS A 479 -12.30 -12.33 -16.46
C CYS A 479 -12.78 -11.14 -17.30
N ARG A 480 -12.50 -11.17 -18.61
CA ARG A 480 -12.79 -10.06 -19.53
C ARG A 480 -14.24 -9.55 -19.42
N GLY A 481 -14.39 -8.25 -19.14
CA GLY A 481 -15.66 -7.55 -18.96
C GLY A 481 -16.27 -7.67 -17.56
N GLN A 482 -15.63 -8.40 -16.65
CA GLN A 482 -15.97 -8.55 -15.23
C GLN A 482 -14.69 -8.74 -14.40
N GLU A 483 -13.74 -7.84 -14.61
CA GLU A 483 -12.40 -7.91 -14.02
C GLU A 483 -12.45 -7.78 -12.49
N LEU A 484 -13.33 -6.92 -11.95
CA LEU A 484 -13.53 -6.80 -10.51
C LEU A 484 -14.11 -8.10 -9.93
N ARG A 485 -13.39 -8.73 -9.00
CA ARG A 485 -13.77 -9.99 -8.35
C ARG A 485 -14.24 -9.79 -6.91
N PHE A 486 -13.65 -8.83 -6.22
CA PHE A 486 -13.90 -8.64 -4.80
C PHE A 486 -13.66 -7.19 -4.38
N VAL A 487 -14.46 -6.71 -3.42
CA VAL A 487 -14.24 -5.43 -2.75
C VAL A 487 -14.25 -5.68 -1.25
N HIS A 488 -13.13 -5.41 -0.61
CA HIS A 488 -12.99 -5.39 0.83
C HIS A 488 -13.35 -4.01 1.36
N GLN A 489 -14.41 -3.96 2.18
CA GLN A 489 -14.92 -2.73 2.83
C GLN A 489 -14.81 -2.83 4.36
N GLY A 490 -13.75 -3.50 4.85
CA GLY A 490 -13.53 -3.68 6.27
C GLY A 490 -12.90 -2.47 6.95
N HIS A 491 -12.20 -1.62 6.19
CA HIS A 491 -11.56 -0.41 6.73
C HIS A 491 -12.56 0.74 6.85
N LYS A 492 -12.32 1.63 7.82
CA LYS A 492 -13.12 2.85 8.02
C LYS A 492 -12.37 4.11 7.61
N ALA A 493 -11.07 3.98 7.32
CA ALA A 493 -10.18 5.04 6.93
C ALA A 493 -9.36 4.62 5.71
N GLN A 494 -8.60 5.57 5.16
CA GLN A 494 -7.70 5.38 4.03
C GLN A 494 -6.79 4.17 4.24
N VAL A 495 -6.65 3.34 3.22
CA VAL A 495 -5.76 2.17 3.24
C VAL A 495 -4.39 2.62 2.75
N ASN A 496 -3.37 2.49 3.59
CA ASN A 496 -2.02 2.98 3.31
C ASN A 496 -1.26 2.03 2.38
N ASP A 497 -1.38 0.72 2.61
CA ASP A 497 -0.59 -0.28 1.88
C ASP A 497 -1.22 -1.67 1.95
N ILE A 498 -0.87 -2.52 0.99
CA ILE A 498 -1.33 -3.91 0.88
C ILE A 498 -0.18 -4.85 0.59
N SER A 499 -0.32 -6.11 0.98
CA SER A 499 0.62 -7.16 0.60
C SER A 499 -0.07 -8.50 0.40
N TRP A 500 0.18 -9.15 -0.73
CA TRP A 500 -0.19 -10.55 -0.93
C TRP A 500 0.69 -11.48 -0.11
N ALA A 501 0.08 -12.52 0.45
CA ALA A 501 0.81 -13.68 0.96
C ALA A 501 1.72 -14.23 -0.15
N LYS A 502 3.03 -14.31 0.12
CA LYS A 502 4.04 -14.84 -0.82
C LYS A 502 4.06 -16.38 -0.82
N LEU A 503 2.89 -16.99 -0.87
CA LEU A 503 2.71 -18.44 -0.93
C LEU A 503 2.11 -18.82 -2.26
N ASN A 504 2.50 -19.96 -2.80
CA ASN A 504 1.84 -20.51 -3.99
C ASN A 504 0.42 -20.99 -3.60
N PRO A 505 -0.67 -20.38 -4.11
CA PRO A 505 -2.03 -20.78 -3.75
C PRO A 505 -2.36 -22.22 -4.16
N TYR A 506 -1.66 -22.78 -5.14
CA TYR A 506 -1.82 -24.18 -5.53
C TYR A 506 -1.28 -25.16 -4.48
N GLU A 507 -0.32 -24.72 -3.64
CA GLU A 507 0.28 -25.54 -2.57
C GLU A 507 -0.33 -25.22 -1.20
N ALA A 508 -0.64 -23.94 -0.95
CA ALA A 508 -1.17 -23.48 0.32
C ALA A 508 -2.71 -23.56 0.39
N GLY A 509 -3.41 -23.73 -0.73
CA GLY A 509 -4.87 -23.66 -0.78
C GLY A 509 -5.39 -22.23 -0.68
N HIS A 510 -6.57 -22.03 -0.08
CA HIS A 510 -7.21 -20.71 -0.02
C HIS A 510 -6.35 -19.65 0.68
N VAL A 511 -5.54 -20.03 1.68
CA VAL A 511 -4.66 -19.09 2.39
C VAL A 511 -3.58 -18.46 1.50
N GLY A 512 -3.31 -19.01 0.31
CA GLY A 512 -2.45 -18.34 -0.69
C GLY A 512 -3.08 -17.08 -1.29
N PHE A 513 -4.38 -16.87 -1.13
CA PHE A 513 -5.09 -15.64 -1.49
C PHE A 513 -5.27 -14.69 -0.31
N THR A 514 -4.50 -14.87 0.77
CA THR A 514 -4.52 -13.94 1.90
C THR A 514 -3.87 -12.63 1.50
N LEU A 515 -4.57 -11.54 1.80
CA LEU A 515 -4.08 -10.17 1.74
C LEU A 515 -3.92 -9.64 3.16
N ALA A 516 -2.89 -8.83 3.35
CA ALA A 516 -2.76 -7.94 4.49
C ALA A 516 -2.94 -6.51 3.99
N SER A 517 -3.62 -5.69 4.79
CA SER A 517 -3.86 -4.28 4.49
C SER A 517 -3.78 -3.48 5.77
N VAL A 518 -3.12 -2.33 5.71
CA VAL A 518 -2.97 -1.40 6.84
C VAL A 518 -3.61 -0.07 6.50
N SER A 519 -4.21 0.57 7.50
CA SER A 519 -4.97 1.81 7.32
C SER A 519 -4.58 2.88 8.33
N GLN A 520 -5.00 4.11 8.03
CA GLN A 520 -4.70 5.30 8.82
C GLN A 520 -5.32 5.29 10.23
N ASP A 521 -6.36 4.48 10.47
CA ASP A 521 -7.02 4.29 11.76
C ASP A 521 -6.40 3.16 12.61
N ASN A 522 -5.11 2.88 12.41
CA ASN A 522 -4.31 1.88 13.13
C ASN A 522 -4.74 0.43 12.91
N LEU A 523 -5.62 0.15 11.94
CA LEU A 523 -6.06 -1.21 11.69
C LEU A 523 -5.11 -1.95 10.74
N LEU A 524 -4.73 -3.16 11.15
CA LEU A 524 -4.20 -4.19 10.26
C LEU A 524 -5.30 -5.23 10.04
N GLN A 525 -5.69 -5.44 8.79
CA GLN A 525 -6.62 -6.48 8.40
C GLN A 525 -5.93 -7.52 7.53
N CYS A 526 -5.97 -8.77 7.98
CA CYS A 526 -5.52 -9.94 7.23
C CYS A 526 -6.74 -10.75 6.82
N PHE A 527 -7.00 -10.86 5.52
CA PHE A 527 -8.21 -11.49 5.01
C PHE A 527 -7.97 -12.33 3.78
N THR A 528 -8.80 -13.36 3.62
CA THR A 528 -8.84 -14.24 2.46
C THR A 528 -10.24 -14.15 1.88
N PRO A 529 -10.41 -13.56 0.67
CA PRO A 529 -11.71 -13.57 0.00
C PRO A 529 -12.19 -15.00 -0.21
N ASN A 530 -13.51 -15.21 -0.21
CA ASN A 530 -14.09 -16.52 -0.46
C ASN A 530 -13.54 -17.10 -1.77
N TYR A 531 -12.87 -18.24 -1.67
CA TYR A 531 -12.20 -18.87 -2.81
C TYR A 531 -13.14 -19.15 -3.99
N SER A 532 -14.43 -19.39 -3.72
CA SER A 532 -15.44 -19.63 -4.75
C SER A 532 -15.72 -18.37 -5.58
N SER A 533 -15.60 -17.18 -4.98
CA SER A 533 -15.78 -15.90 -5.65
C SER A 533 -14.58 -15.54 -6.53
N LEU A 534 -13.38 -15.99 -6.15
CA LEU A 534 -12.16 -15.76 -6.91
C LEU A 534 -12.01 -16.72 -8.10
N ARG A 535 -12.60 -17.92 -8.05
CA ARG A 535 -12.47 -18.90 -9.13
C ARG A 535 -13.50 -18.66 -10.25
N THR A 536 -13.04 -18.25 -11.42
CA THR A 536 -13.81 -18.50 -12.65
C THR A 536 -13.45 -19.86 -13.24
N HIS A 537 -14.43 -20.52 -13.86
CA HIS A 537 -14.41 -21.90 -14.36
C HIS A 537 -13.32 -22.23 -15.42
N LYS A 538 -12.32 -21.38 -15.64
CA LYS A 538 -11.33 -21.49 -16.73
C LYS A 538 -9.90 -21.83 -16.30
N TYR A 539 -9.57 -21.89 -15.01
CA TYR A 539 -8.32 -22.50 -14.56
C TYR A 539 -8.46 -24.02 -14.53
N LYS A 540 -8.66 -24.63 -15.71
CA LYS A 540 -8.39 -26.06 -15.91
C LYS A 540 -6.88 -26.22 -16.11
N GLN A 541 -6.36 -27.23 -15.43
CA GLN A 541 -4.97 -27.69 -15.33
C GLN A 541 -4.13 -27.52 -16.60
#